data_AF-A0A3E4LNV6-F1
#
_entry.id   AF-A0A3E4LNV6-F1
#
_cell.length_a   1.000
_cell.length_b   1.000
_cell.length_c   1.000
_cell.angle_alpha   90.00
_cell.angle_beta   90.00
_cell.angle_gamma   90.00
#
_symmetry.space_group_name_H-M   'P 1'
#
loop_
_entity.id
_entity.type
_entity.pdbx_description
1 polymer ?
#
loop_
_entity_poly.entity_id
_entity_poly.type
_entity_poly.pdbx_seq_one_letter_code
_entity_poly.pdbx_strand_id
1 'polypeptide(L)'
;MSRPKRELQKRFVVFCEGDTEYNYIDKMRKRQDVQIALKPINMHGGGYSNFLKKIKTESQTNCLAKFIIVDADRLIKHPGEKDSFLQLAEYCRLQNKKGTIPHFLIVNNPDFEYVACLHVPEYKGQEVTRFLQTVLGFQSLEQFKKNTEVYECLNNGERSYQVLIQKIQGKDKFVKNTYSVKKKNFEIAISKTDVKWELIDRKGSNIEEFFDVIDW
;
A
#
# COMPACT_ATOMS: atom_id res chain seq x y z
N MET A 1 34.37 -17.32 20.82
CA MET A 1 33.20 -16.39 20.81
C MET A 1 32.22 -16.88 19.76
N SER A 2 31.07 -17.42 20.18
CA SER A 2 30.01 -17.86 19.28
C SER A 2 29.37 -16.63 18.62
N ARG A 3 29.28 -16.61 17.28
CA ARG A 3 28.50 -15.59 16.57
C ARG A 3 27.05 -15.68 17.08
N PRO A 4 26.41 -14.57 17.49
CA PRO A 4 25.00 -14.61 17.86
C PRO A 4 24.21 -15.17 16.68
N LYS A 5 23.45 -16.23 16.95
CA LYS A 5 22.57 -16.87 15.97
C LYS A 5 21.55 -15.81 15.56
N ARG A 6 21.67 -15.24 14.36
CA ARG A 6 20.66 -14.32 13.82
C ARG A 6 19.38 -15.13 13.64
N GLU A 7 18.45 -15.02 14.57
CA GLU A 7 17.07 -15.44 14.33
C GLU A 7 16.53 -14.52 13.24
N LEU A 8 16.23 -15.11 12.08
CA LEU A 8 15.70 -14.33 10.97
C LEU A 8 14.25 -13.98 11.27
N GLN A 9 14.01 -12.71 11.59
CA GLN A 9 12.68 -12.18 11.83
C GLN A 9 11.81 -12.36 10.58
N LYS A 10 10.59 -12.88 10.77
CA LYS A 10 9.56 -12.89 9.71
C LYS A 10 9.28 -11.46 9.26
N ARG A 11 8.95 -11.26 7.99
CA ARG A 11 8.73 -9.90 7.46
C ARG A 11 7.61 -9.81 6.44
N PHE A 12 6.99 -8.64 6.37
CA PHE A 12 6.25 -8.19 5.21
C PHE A 12 7.14 -7.29 4.35
N VAL A 13 7.09 -7.47 3.04
CA VAL A 13 7.80 -6.60 2.10
C VAL A 13 6.79 -5.69 1.42
N VAL A 14 7.02 -4.37 1.45
CA VAL A 14 6.08 -3.38 0.94
C VAL A 14 6.78 -2.58 -0.16
N PHE A 15 6.37 -2.78 -1.42
CA PHE A 15 6.83 -1.98 -2.55
C PHE A 15 5.97 -0.71 -2.61
N CYS A 16 6.62 0.44 -2.48
CA CYS A 16 6.02 1.76 -2.41
C CYS A 16 6.34 2.50 -3.72
N GLU A 17 5.35 3.14 -4.35
CA GLU A 17 5.55 3.83 -5.62
C GLU A 17 6.56 4.98 -5.53
N GLY A 18 6.41 5.85 -4.53
CA GLY A 18 7.29 6.98 -4.32
C GLY A 18 7.68 7.19 -2.86
N ASP A 19 8.23 8.39 -2.62
CA ASP A 19 8.75 8.80 -1.32
C ASP A 19 7.64 8.92 -0.27
N THR A 20 6.44 9.36 -0.67
CA THR A 20 5.32 9.57 0.26
C THR A 20 4.85 8.26 0.89
N GLU A 21 4.55 7.23 0.10
CA GLU A 21 4.15 5.92 0.60
C GLU A 21 5.30 5.28 1.37
N TYR A 22 6.53 5.41 0.88
CA TYR A 22 7.70 4.89 1.57
C TYR A 22 7.85 5.50 2.97
N ASN A 23 7.78 6.83 3.09
CA ASN A 23 7.90 7.52 4.38
C ASN A 23 6.74 7.17 5.31
N TYR A 24 5.52 7.03 4.77
CA TYR A 24 4.36 6.61 5.55
C TYR A 24 4.59 5.22 6.18
N ILE A 25 5.02 4.24 5.38
CA ILE A 25 5.24 2.86 5.82
C ILE A 25 6.49 2.74 6.72
N ASP A 26 7.59 3.44 6.39
CA ASP A 26 8.83 3.42 7.19
C ASP A 26 8.62 3.99 8.59
N LYS A 27 7.83 5.07 8.69
CA LYS A 27 7.53 5.68 9.99
C LYS A 27 6.56 4.82 10.80
N MET A 28 5.55 4.22 10.15
CA MET A 28 4.66 3.25 10.79
C MET A 28 5.42 2.04 11.36
N ARG A 29 6.41 1.50 10.62
CA ARG A 29 7.26 0.38 11.08
C ARG A 29 7.88 0.64 12.46
N LYS A 30 8.33 1.87 12.72
CA LYS A 30 9.03 2.23 13.97
C LYS A 30 8.12 2.21 15.20
N ARG A 31 6.80 2.11 15.01
CA ARG A 31 5.79 2.09 16.07
C ARG A 31 5.16 0.71 16.28
N GLN A 32 5.51 -0.28 15.45
CA GLN A 32 5.07 -1.66 15.61
C GLN A 32 5.96 -2.37 16.63
N ASP A 33 5.38 -2.69 17.79
CA ASP A 33 6.02 -3.51 18.83
C ASP A 33 5.87 -5.00 18.46
N VAL A 34 6.62 -5.50 17.46
CA VAL A 34 6.26 -6.80 16.86
C VAL A 34 7.43 -7.70 16.44
N GLN A 35 7.20 -9.00 16.65
CA GLN A 35 7.93 -10.14 16.11
C GLN A 35 8.05 -10.17 14.57
N ILE A 36 7.31 -9.35 13.83
CA ILE A 36 7.31 -9.30 12.36
C ILE A 36 7.79 -7.93 11.88
N ALA A 37 8.78 -7.88 11.00
CA ALA A 37 9.32 -6.63 10.46
C ALA A 37 8.58 -6.16 9.19
N LEU A 38 8.39 -4.86 9.04
CA LEU A 38 8.05 -4.25 7.75
C LEU A 38 9.33 -3.88 6.99
N LYS A 39 9.43 -4.28 5.72
CA LYS A 39 10.51 -3.89 4.82
C LYS A 39 9.93 -3.05 3.67
N PRO A 40 9.83 -1.71 3.82
CA PRO A 40 9.47 -0.85 2.71
C PRO A 40 10.61 -0.81 1.67
N ILE A 41 10.24 -0.80 0.39
CA ILE A 41 11.12 -0.63 -0.77
C ILE A 41 10.54 0.49 -1.60
N ASN A 42 11.25 1.61 -1.67
CA ASN A 42 10.88 2.71 -2.55
C ASN A 42 11.22 2.35 -4.00
N MET A 43 10.25 2.47 -4.90
CA MET A 43 10.43 2.21 -6.33
C MET A 43 10.96 3.42 -7.09
N HIS A 44 10.93 4.61 -6.46
CA HIS A 44 11.30 5.89 -7.06
C HIS A 44 10.55 6.15 -8.38
N GLY A 45 9.29 5.71 -8.44
CA GLY A 45 8.47 5.70 -9.65
C GLY A 45 8.90 4.66 -10.69
N GLY A 46 8.86 5.05 -11.97
CA GLY A 46 9.27 4.20 -13.10
C GLY A 46 8.18 3.28 -13.67
N GLY A 47 6.93 3.40 -13.21
CA GLY A 47 5.77 2.70 -13.77
C GLY A 47 5.65 1.22 -13.36
N TYR A 48 4.57 0.58 -13.78
CA TYR A 48 4.22 -0.77 -13.30
C TYR A 48 5.20 -1.85 -13.76
N SER A 49 5.89 -1.63 -14.88
CA SER A 49 6.94 -2.54 -15.37
C SER A 49 8.17 -2.59 -14.45
N ASN A 50 8.53 -1.46 -13.82
CA ASN A 50 9.63 -1.39 -12.86
C ASN A 50 9.31 -2.20 -11.60
N PHE A 51 8.09 -2.06 -11.08
CA PHE A 51 7.57 -2.90 -9.99
C PHE A 51 7.72 -4.39 -10.33
N LEU A 52 7.24 -4.81 -11.50
CA LEU A 52 7.29 -6.21 -11.91
C LEU A 52 8.73 -6.77 -11.93
N LYS A 53 9.70 -5.99 -12.44
CA LYS A 53 11.13 -6.38 -12.45
C LYS A 53 11.68 -6.53 -11.04
N LYS A 54 11.36 -5.60 -10.14
CA LYS A 54 11.84 -5.63 -8.75
C LYS A 54 11.21 -6.76 -7.94
N ILE A 55 9.91 -6.98 -8.05
CA ILE A 55 9.18 -8.02 -7.31
C ILE A 55 9.74 -9.41 -7.63
N LYS A 56 10.07 -9.66 -8.91
CA LYS A 56 10.66 -10.91 -9.40
C LYS A 56 12.03 -11.22 -8.82
N THR A 57 12.80 -10.19 -8.45
CA THR A 57 14.17 -10.33 -7.91
C THR A 57 14.23 -10.23 -6.39
N GLU A 58 13.17 -9.73 -5.74
CA GLU A 58 13.14 -9.57 -4.30
C GLU A 58 13.04 -10.91 -3.55
N SER A 59 13.96 -11.08 -2.60
CA SER A 59 14.12 -12.30 -1.80
C SER A 59 12.85 -12.71 -1.07
N GLN A 60 12.54 -14.00 -1.19
CA GLN A 60 11.42 -14.67 -0.55
C GLN A 60 11.71 -15.13 0.89
N THR A 61 12.97 -15.06 1.33
CA THR A 61 13.41 -15.60 2.62
C THR A 61 12.70 -14.92 3.79
N ASN A 62 12.01 -15.71 4.62
CA ASN A 62 11.20 -15.29 5.78
C ASN A 62 10.14 -14.23 5.45
N CYS A 63 9.72 -14.14 4.20
CA CYS A 63 8.68 -13.23 3.75
C CYS A 63 7.30 -13.87 3.94
N LEU A 64 6.43 -13.21 4.69
CA LEU A 64 5.04 -13.65 4.92
C LEU A 64 4.10 -13.21 3.82
N ALA A 65 4.27 -11.99 3.33
CA ALA A 65 3.51 -11.43 2.21
C ALA A 65 4.29 -10.28 1.56
N LYS A 66 4.00 -10.05 0.28
CA LYS A 66 4.45 -8.90 -0.48
C LYS A 66 3.24 -7.99 -0.74
N PHE A 67 3.35 -6.72 -0.35
CA PHE A 67 2.38 -5.68 -0.67
C PHE A 67 2.94 -4.80 -1.77
N ILE A 68 2.17 -4.58 -2.82
CA ILE A 68 2.53 -3.75 -3.96
C ILE A 68 1.56 -2.57 -3.94
N ILE A 69 2.00 -1.42 -3.42
CA ILE A 69 1.20 -0.21 -3.31
C ILE A 69 1.54 0.70 -4.48
N VAL A 70 0.55 0.94 -5.33
CA VAL A 70 0.67 1.76 -6.54
C VAL A 70 -0.48 2.76 -6.65
N ASP A 71 -0.25 3.82 -7.40
CA ASP A 71 -1.25 4.82 -7.76
C ASP A 71 -1.89 4.46 -9.10
N ALA A 72 -3.18 4.78 -9.26
CA ALA A 72 -3.95 4.53 -10.48
C ALA A 72 -3.88 5.68 -11.48
N ASP A 73 -3.44 6.87 -11.05
CA ASP A 73 -3.38 8.06 -11.89
C ASP A 73 -2.56 7.85 -13.18
N ARG A 74 -1.52 7.01 -13.13
CA ARG A 74 -0.70 6.61 -14.28
C ARG A 74 -1.50 5.85 -15.34
N LEU A 75 -2.51 5.06 -14.96
CA LEU A 75 -3.38 4.37 -15.91
C LEU A 75 -4.18 5.34 -16.78
N ILE A 76 -4.49 6.51 -16.24
CA ILE A 76 -5.25 7.57 -16.92
C ILE A 76 -4.29 8.47 -17.71
N LYS A 77 -3.16 8.87 -17.10
CA LYS A 77 -2.22 9.83 -17.69
C LYS A 77 -1.33 9.22 -18.78
N HIS A 78 -1.09 7.91 -18.75
CA HIS A 78 -0.15 7.24 -19.65
C HIS A 78 -0.79 5.98 -20.26
N PRO A 79 -1.34 6.07 -21.48
CA PRO A 79 -2.03 4.94 -22.12
C PRO A 79 -1.21 3.63 -22.19
N GLY A 80 0.12 3.73 -22.31
CA GLY A 80 1.03 2.58 -22.33
C GLY A 80 1.21 1.86 -20.98
N GLU A 81 0.76 2.44 -19.87
CA GLU A 81 0.86 1.81 -18.54
C GLU A 81 -0.21 0.74 -18.33
N LYS A 82 -1.33 0.76 -19.09
CA LYS A 82 -2.40 -0.23 -18.94
C LYS A 82 -1.92 -1.67 -19.11
N ASP A 83 -1.14 -1.94 -20.16
CA ASP A 83 -0.59 -3.28 -20.41
C ASP A 83 0.43 -3.68 -19.34
N SER A 84 1.23 -2.72 -18.87
CA SER A 84 2.20 -2.95 -17.79
C SER A 84 1.50 -3.28 -16.47
N PHE A 85 0.38 -2.61 -16.17
CA PHE A 85 -0.45 -2.89 -15.00
C PHE A 85 -1.10 -4.27 -15.09
N LEU A 86 -1.67 -4.63 -16.25
CA LEU A 86 -2.27 -5.95 -16.46
C LEU A 86 -1.24 -7.07 -16.27
N GLN A 87 -0.01 -6.88 -16.75
CA GLN A 87 1.09 -7.82 -16.52
C GLN A 87 1.46 -7.92 -15.03
N LEU A 88 1.48 -6.81 -14.30
CA LEU A 88 1.74 -6.80 -12.86
C LEU A 88 0.63 -7.53 -12.07
N ALA A 89 -0.63 -7.24 -12.37
CA ALA A 89 -1.79 -7.87 -11.75
C ALA A 89 -1.82 -9.39 -12.04
N GLU A 90 -1.59 -9.77 -13.29
CA GLU A 90 -1.52 -11.18 -13.70
C GLU A 90 -0.37 -11.92 -13.01
N TYR A 91 0.80 -11.27 -12.90
CA TYR A 91 1.91 -11.85 -12.15
C TYR A 91 1.54 -12.12 -10.69
N CYS A 92 0.92 -11.15 -10.00
CA CYS A 92 0.47 -11.33 -8.61
C CYS A 92 -0.53 -12.49 -8.50
N ARG A 93 -1.51 -12.56 -9.41
CA ARG A 93 -2.49 -13.65 -9.48
C ARG A 93 -1.84 -15.02 -9.66
N LEU A 94 -0.84 -15.12 -10.55
CA LEU A 94 -0.11 -16.36 -10.79
C LEU A 94 0.74 -16.78 -9.58
N GLN A 95 1.36 -15.84 -8.86
CA GLN A 95 2.06 -16.16 -7.61
C GLN A 95 1.09 -16.64 -6.53
N ASN A 96 -0.06 -15.99 -6.39
CA ASN A 96 -1.09 -16.37 -5.42
C ASN A 96 -1.66 -17.77 -5.71
N LYS A 97 -1.89 -18.11 -6.99
CA LYS A 97 -2.33 -19.45 -7.39
C LYS A 97 -1.32 -20.55 -7.06
N LYS A 98 -0.02 -20.25 -7.06
CA LYS A 98 1.03 -21.21 -6.67
C LYS A 98 1.05 -21.50 -5.17
N GLY A 99 0.42 -20.67 -4.35
CA GLY A 99 0.35 -20.86 -2.90
C GLY A 99 1.68 -20.65 -2.17
N THR A 100 2.61 -19.87 -2.75
CA THR A 100 3.90 -19.56 -2.12
C THR A 100 3.78 -18.37 -1.16
N ILE A 101 4.23 -17.18 -1.59
CA ILE A 101 4.11 -15.95 -0.83
C ILE A 101 2.95 -15.14 -1.43
N PRO A 102 1.93 -14.77 -0.64
CA PRO A 102 0.86 -13.89 -1.09
C PRO A 102 1.38 -12.54 -1.59
N HIS A 103 0.90 -12.14 -2.76
CA HIS A 103 1.13 -10.84 -3.38
C HIS A 103 -0.18 -10.06 -3.35
N PHE A 104 -0.25 -9.07 -2.46
CA PHE A 104 -1.35 -8.11 -2.39
C PHE A 104 -1.06 -6.97 -3.36
N LEU A 105 -1.90 -6.84 -4.39
CA LEU A 105 -1.93 -5.63 -5.21
C LEU A 105 -2.85 -4.62 -4.55
N ILE A 106 -2.29 -3.51 -4.09
CA ILE A 106 -2.98 -2.38 -3.46
C ILE A 106 -2.92 -1.20 -4.41
N VAL A 107 -4.07 -0.67 -4.80
CA VAL A 107 -4.16 0.43 -5.76
C VAL A 107 -4.90 1.59 -5.13
N ASN A 108 -4.19 2.71 -4.96
CA ASN A 108 -4.79 3.98 -4.59
C ASN A 108 -5.32 4.65 -5.85
N ASN A 109 -6.59 5.02 -5.86
CA ASN A 109 -7.24 5.67 -6.98
C ASN A 109 -7.82 7.03 -6.54
N PRO A 110 -7.30 8.16 -7.04
CA PRO A 110 -6.23 8.27 -8.03
C PRO A 110 -4.82 7.99 -7.50
N ASP A 111 -4.54 8.40 -6.26
CA ASP A 111 -3.18 8.47 -5.71
C ASP A 111 -3.17 8.41 -4.17
N PHE A 112 -1.98 8.40 -3.57
CA PHE A 112 -1.84 8.40 -2.12
C PHE A 112 -2.26 9.72 -1.46
N GLU A 113 -2.19 10.87 -2.14
CA GLU A 113 -2.70 12.15 -1.63
C GLU A 113 -4.20 12.08 -1.30
N TYR A 114 -4.98 11.43 -2.18
CA TYR A 114 -6.39 11.15 -1.89
C TYR A 114 -6.54 10.28 -0.64
N VAL A 115 -5.72 9.24 -0.48
CA VAL A 115 -5.72 8.36 0.70
C VAL A 115 -5.33 9.13 1.97
N ALA A 116 -4.39 10.07 1.87
CA ALA A 116 -4.00 10.94 2.96
C ALA A 116 -5.18 11.79 3.46
N CYS A 117 -5.96 12.37 2.54
CA CYS A 117 -7.16 13.13 2.89
C CYS A 117 -8.20 12.29 3.64
N LEU A 118 -8.31 11.00 3.34
CA LEU A 118 -9.24 10.09 4.02
C LEU A 118 -8.90 9.84 5.49
N HIS A 119 -7.69 10.16 5.97
CA HIS A 119 -7.38 10.10 7.40
C HIS A 119 -8.11 11.17 8.21
N VAL A 120 -8.65 12.19 7.55
CA VAL A 120 -9.24 13.37 8.18
C VAL A 120 -10.77 13.23 8.24
N PRO A 121 -11.40 13.26 9.44
CA PRO A 121 -12.85 13.09 9.59
C PRO A 121 -13.69 14.01 8.69
N GLU A 122 -13.27 15.26 8.54
CA GLU A 122 -13.96 16.34 7.82
C GLU A 122 -13.85 16.22 6.30
N TYR A 123 -12.97 15.35 5.78
CA TYR A 123 -12.86 15.13 4.35
C TYR A 123 -14.10 14.38 3.81
N LYS A 124 -14.80 15.05 2.90
CA LYS A 124 -16.05 14.64 2.25
C LYS A 124 -15.93 14.62 0.70
N GLY A 125 -14.70 14.56 0.17
CA GLY A 125 -14.44 14.53 -1.27
C GLY A 125 -14.09 15.87 -1.90
N GLN A 126 -13.60 16.83 -1.10
CA GLN A 126 -13.06 18.11 -1.56
C GLN A 126 -11.89 17.90 -2.55
N GLU A 127 -11.50 18.98 -3.25
CA GLU A 127 -10.28 18.96 -4.07
C GLU A 127 -9.07 18.72 -3.16
N VAL A 128 -8.25 17.72 -3.54
CA VAL A 128 -7.22 17.12 -2.69
C VAL A 128 -6.12 18.13 -2.38
N THR A 129 -5.59 18.83 -3.38
CA THR A 129 -4.48 19.78 -3.20
C THR A 129 -4.87 20.89 -2.23
N ARG A 130 -6.03 21.51 -2.46
CA ARG A 130 -6.58 22.55 -1.61
C ARG A 130 -6.86 22.05 -0.21
N PHE A 131 -7.35 20.82 -0.06
CA PHE A 131 -7.62 20.24 1.26
C PHE A 131 -6.32 20.01 2.05
N LEU A 132 -5.29 19.44 1.41
CA LEU A 132 -3.96 19.28 2.02
C LEU A 132 -3.38 20.64 2.43
N GLN A 133 -3.57 21.69 1.63
CA GLN A 133 -3.06 23.02 1.95
C GLN A 133 -3.81 23.69 3.11
N THR A 134 -5.14 23.64 3.08
CA THR A 134 -5.98 24.41 4.01
C THR A 134 -6.23 23.70 5.34
N VAL A 135 -6.32 22.37 5.34
CA VAL A 135 -6.67 21.58 6.52
C VAL A 135 -5.43 20.95 7.16
N LEU A 136 -4.51 20.43 6.33
CA LEU A 136 -3.26 19.85 6.84
C LEU A 136 -2.09 20.84 6.90
N GLY A 137 -2.28 22.07 6.41
CA GLY A 137 -1.31 23.17 6.56
C GLY A 137 -0.07 23.06 5.67
N PHE A 138 -0.09 22.21 4.63
CA PHE A 138 1.02 22.15 3.67
C PHE A 138 1.00 23.38 2.75
N GLN A 139 2.14 24.01 2.52
CA GLN A 139 2.26 25.14 1.58
C GLN A 139 2.05 24.68 0.13
N SER A 140 2.44 23.44 -0.18
CA SER A 140 2.31 22.88 -1.52
C SER A 140 2.20 21.35 -1.47
N LEU A 141 1.75 20.78 -2.58
CA LEU A 141 1.76 19.33 -2.76
C LEU A 141 3.18 18.74 -2.69
N GLU A 142 4.17 19.46 -3.22
CA GLU A 142 5.58 19.05 -3.13
C GLU A 142 6.08 18.98 -1.68
N GLN A 143 5.63 19.89 -0.82
CA GLN A 143 5.97 19.82 0.59
C GLN A 143 5.35 18.59 1.26
N PHE A 144 4.10 18.27 0.93
CA PHE A 144 3.45 17.05 1.41
C PHE A 144 4.22 15.79 0.99
N LYS A 145 4.59 15.68 -0.30
CA LYS A 145 5.33 14.53 -0.84
C LYS A 145 6.70 14.31 -0.21
N LYS A 146 7.36 15.39 0.21
CA LYS A 146 8.68 15.37 0.87
C LYS A 146 8.60 15.18 2.39
N ASN A 147 7.40 15.08 2.97
CA ASN A 147 7.24 14.99 4.41
C ASN A 147 7.63 13.59 4.92
N THR A 148 8.79 13.49 5.58
CA THR A 148 9.24 12.23 6.21
C THR A 148 8.41 11.84 7.44
N GLU A 149 7.64 12.78 7.98
CA GLU A 149 6.75 12.61 9.13
C GLU A 149 5.28 12.49 8.71
N VAL A 150 5.02 12.14 7.44
CA VAL A 150 3.66 12.04 6.88
C VAL A 150 2.77 11.09 7.69
N TYR A 151 3.29 9.95 8.16
CA TYR A 151 2.50 9.04 8.99
C TYR A 151 2.03 9.71 10.28
N GLU A 152 2.92 10.42 10.99
CA GLU A 152 2.56 11.10 12.25
C GLU A 152 1.59 12.24 11.99
N CYS A 153 1.80 12.99 10.91
CA CYS A 153 0.87 14.05 10.50
C CYS A 153 -0.55 13.50 10.25
N LEU A 154 -0.65 12.35 9.57
CA LEU A 154 -1.93 11.71 9.23
C LEU A 154 -2.53 10.89 10.39
N ASN A 155 -1.77 10.61 11.44
CA ASN A 155 -2.18 9.84 12.62
C ASN A 155 -1.97 10.63 13.91
N ASN A 156 -2.53 11.85 13.95
CA ASN A 156 -2.42 12.76 15.09
C ASN A 156 -3.74 13.49 15.35
N GLY A 157 -4.11 13.58 16.63
CA GLY A 157 -5.40 14.13 17.07
C GLY A 157 -6.54 13.22 16.62
N GLU A 158 -7.56 13.80 15.99
CA GLU A 158 -8.71 13.07 15.44
C GLU A 158 -8.43 12.38 14.10
N ARG A 159 -7.25 12.62 13.51
CA ARG A 159 -6.83 11.99 12.26
C ARG A 159 -6.21 10.63 12.54
N SER A 160 -6.62 9.60 11.80
CA SER A 160 -6.02 8.27 11.93
C SER A 160 -6.27 7.37 10.72
N TYR A 161 -5.47 6.32 10.60
CA TYR A 161 -5.70 5.26 9.62
C TYR A 161 -7.03 4.52 9.87
N GLN A 162 -7.55 4.53 11.11
CA GLN A 162 -8.86 3.96 11.44
C GLN A 162 -9.99 4.79 10.81
N VAL A 163 -9.87 6.11 10.80
CA VAL A 163 -10.79 7.01 10.07
C VAL A 163 -10.74 6.73 8.57
N LEU A 164 -9.55 6.54 8.00
CA LEU A 164 -9.36 6.10 6.62
C LEU A 164 -10.11 4.79 6.36
N ILE A 165 -9.88 3.74 7.17
CA ILE A 165 -10.52 2.43 7.01
C ILE A 165 -12.04 2.57 7.02
N GLN A 166 -12.61 3.28 7.99
CA GLN A 166 -14.06 3.50 8.07
C GLN A 166 -14.62 4.17 6.80
N LYS A 167 -13.86 5.06 6.15
CA LYS A 167 -14.28 5.73 4.93
C LYS A 167 -14.20 4.85 3.68
N ILE A 168 -13.44 3.75 3.67
CA ILE A 168 -13.25 2.88 2.48
C ILE A 168 -13.81 1.47 2.63
N GLN A 169 -14.05 1.03 3.86
CA GLN A 169 -14.61 -0.28 4.16
C GLN A 169 -16.00 -0.43 3.54
N GLY A 170 -16.28 -1.61 2.97
CA GLY A 170 -17.56 -1.93 2.32
C GLY A 170 -17.82 -1.23 0.98
N LYS A 171 -17.00 -0.26 0.57
CA LYS A 171 -17.14 0.39 -0.74
C LYS A 171 -16.58 -0.48 -1.87
N ASP A 172 -17.13 -0.30 -3.06
CA ASP A 172 -16.59 -0.85 -4.31
C ASP A 172 -15.20 -0.29 -4.60
N LYS A 173 -14.31 -1.14 -5.13
CA LYS A 173 -12.89 -0.84 -5.34
C LYS A 173 -12.43 -1.28 -6.71
N PHE A 174 -11.57 -0.46 -7.32
CA PHE A 174 -10.94 -0.78 -8.60
C PHE A 174 -10.16 -2.10 -8.54
N VAL A 175 -9.39 -2.31 -7.48
CA VAL A 175 -8.77 -3.60 -7.16
C VAL A 175 -9.31 -4.11 -5.83
N LYS A 176 -9.57 -5.41 -5.73
CA LYS A 176 -9.95 -6.08 -4.49
C LYS A 176 -9.32 -7.46 -4.40
N ASN A 177 -8.65 -7.76 -3.29
CA ASN A 177 -8.18 -9.10 -2.99
C ASN A 177 -9.20 -9.82 -2.10
N THR A 178 -9.48 -11.09 -2.39
CA THR A 178 -10.19 -12.00 -1.50
C THR A 178 -9.16 -12.91 -0.85
N TYR A 179 -9.08 -12.89 0.48
CA TYR A 179 -8.00 -13.53 1.21
C TYR A 179 -8.43 -14.03 2.58
N SER A 180 -7.57 -14.85 3.19
CA SER A 180 -7.72 -15.34 4.55
C SER A 180 -6.41 -15.17 5.31
N VAL A 181 -6.52 -14.88 6.61
CA VAL A 181 -5.39 -14.68 7.51
C VAL A 181 -5.61 -15.52 8.76
N LYS A 182 -4.64 -16.39 9.10
CA LYS A 182 -4.57 -17.10 10.38
C LYS A 182 -3.32 -16.68 11.14
N LYS A 183 -3.46 -15.60 11.93
CA LYS A 183 -2.35 -14.96 12.67
C LYS A 183 -1.57 -15.96 13.55
N LYS A 184 -2.26 -16.86 14.26
CA LYS A 184 -1.63 -17.88 15.14
C LYS A 184 -0.57 -18.74 14.42
N ASN A 185 -0.77 -19.03 13.14
CA ASN A 185 0.11 -19.91 12.36
C ASN A 185 0.97 -19.15 11.33
N PHE A 186 0.79 -17.84 11.23
CA PHE A 186 1.34 -17.04 10.15
C PHE A 186 0.97 -17.51 8.74
N GLU A 187 -0.25 -18.02 8.57
CA GLU A 187 -0.78 -18.41 7.26
C GLU A 187 -1.58 -17.26 6.67
N ILE A 188 -1.22 -16.86 5.44
CA ILE A 188 -1.96 -15.88 4.64
C ILE A 188 -2.15 -16.50 3.26
N ALA A 189 -3.35 -16.40 2.70
CA ALA A 189 -3.65 -16.89 1.36
C ALA A 189 -4.62 -15.96 0.65
N ILE A 190 -4.32 -15.62 -0.62
CA ILE A 190 -5.21 -14.86 -1.50
C ILE A 190 -5.84 -15.85 -2.48
N SER A 191 -7.17 -15.97 -2.46
CA SER A 191 -7.92 -16.85 -3.35
C SER A 191 -8.27 -16.19 -4.68
N LYS A 192 -8.43 -14.85 -4.69
CA LYS A 192 -8.82 -14.09 -5.87
C LYS A 192 -8.33 -12.65 -5.80
N THR A 193 -7.97 -12.09 -6.95
CA THR A 193 -7.73 -10.64 -7.12
C THR A 193 -8.62 -10.18 -8.26
N ASP A 194 -9.55 -9.27 -7.98
CA ASP A 194 -10.47 -8.68 -8.94
C ASP A 194 -9.95 -7.30 -9.37
N VAL A 195 -9.99 -7.03 -10.68
CA VAL A 195 -9.70 -5.72 -11.29
C VAL A 195 -10.96 -5.28 -12.05
N LYS A 196 -11.66 -4.28 -11.53
CA LYS A 196 -12.94 -3.78 -12.03
C LYS A 196 -12.74 -2.48 -12.81
N TRP A 197 -12.44 -2.58 -14.11
CA TRP A 197 -12.12 -1.43 -14.96
C TRP A 197 -13.24 -0.38 -15.02
N GLU A 198 -14.49 -0.78 -14.84
CA GLU A 198 -15.65 0.12 -14.73
C GLU A 198 -15.60 1.06 -13.51
N LEU A 199 -14.68 0.83 -12.57
CA LEU A 199 -14.48 1.65 -11.37
C LEU A 199 -13.24 2.56 -11.45
N ILE A 200 -12.50 2.57 -12.56
CA ILE A 200 -11.27 3.39 -12.67
C ILE A 200 -11.55 4.90 -12.52
N ASP A 201 -12.73 5.36 -12.96
CA ASP A 201 -13.12 6.77 -12.83
C ASP A 201 -13.66 7.13 -11.44
N ARG A 202 -13.72 6.16 -10.51
CA ARG A 202 -14.21 6.36 -9.14
C ARG A 202 -13.07 6.33 -8.13
N LYS A 203 -12.94 7.40 -7.34
CA LYS A 203 -11.95 7.47 -6.26
C LYS A 203 -12.17 6.34 -5.24
N GLY A 204 -11.09 5.68 -4.83
CA GLY A 204 -11.13 4.55 -3.90
C GLY A 204 -9.73 4.03 -3.62
N SER A 205 -9.61 3.14 -2.64
CA SER A 205 -8.38 2.38 -2.38
C SER A 205 -8.76 1.09 -1.68
N ASN A 206 -7.98 0.03 -1.89
CA ASN A 206 -8.04 -1.21 -1.11
C ASN A 206 -6.94 -1.31 -0.04
N ILE A 207 -6.34 -0.18 0.36
CA ILE A 207 -5.27 -0.14 1.36
C ILE A 207 -5.70 -0.66 2.73
N GLU A 208 -7.00 -0.77 3.04
CA GLU A 208 -7.44 -1.46 4.26
C GLU A 208 -6.96 -2.92 4.31
N GLU A 209 -6.82 -3.58 3.16
CA GLU A 209 -6.31 -4.96 3.07
C GLU A 209 -4.87 -5.08 3.58
N PHE A 210 -4.09 -4.00 3.51
CA PHE A 210 -2.76 -3.95 4.12
C PHE A 210 -2.87 -3.90 5.65
N PHE A 211 -3.72 -3.02 6.19
CA PHE A 211 -3.92 -2.89 7.65
C PHE A 211 -4.50 -4.16 8.28
N ASP A 212 -5.46 -4.80 7.61
CA ASP A 212 -6.07 -6.07 8.04
C ASP A 212 -5.03 -7.18 8.22
N VAL A 213 -3.95 -7.15 7.44
CA VAL A 213 -2.92 -8.20 7.42
C VAL A 213 -1.72 -7.87 8.29
N ILE A 214 -1.37 -6.60 8.53
CA ILE A 214 -0.17 -6.26 9.32
C ILE A 214 -0.45 -6.07 10.81
N ASP A 215 -1.70 -5.77 11.19
CA ASP A 215 -2.09 -5.56 12.58
C ASP A 215 -2.22 -6.93 13.25
N TRP A 216 -1.25 -7.36 14.06
CA TRP A 216 -1.18 -8.72 14.65
C TRP A 216 -1.28 -8.73 16.16
#